data_AF-A0AAU3ZMF6-F1
#
_entry.id   AF-A0AAU3ZMF6-F1
#
_cell.length_a   1.000
_cell.length_b   1.000
_cell.length_c   1.000
_cell.angle_alpha   90.00
_cell.angle_beta   90.00
_cell.angle_gamma   90.00
#
_symmetry.space_group_name_H-M   'P 1'
#
loop_
_entity.id
_entity.type
_entity.pdbx_description
1 polymer ?
#
loop_
_entity_poly.entity_id
_entity_poly.type
_entity_poly.pdbx_seq_one_letter_code
_entity_poly.pdbx_strand_id
1 'polypeptide(L)'
;MRAQTRPVSVEETRAGRQRPGAAAARPPVRDLSPASVRNLQRTAGNEAVGLMVQRLRDPGATVQRTMTADPEIQPIVDAVEEMLGTARSLIATAQGLGFRLRGREGQQKHCDHLGTSLDTAEHMVYRQFRADGPAGRTANPRTGALKALLDEIQQRHIEYVGILRRFNLRPVGADIDPQDTAGLAQLSNTWSRVVGGQGIRTSSTPRPFGEDRTPQRLPGFENQMLSHHARLLSRQHGRNLVGGLNSGVAGAGAAMVGVVPFHPEQVEFMGGNSVVGAEAAVDTPEGLASAPNAPGRGSSSVVAVPHGMRDSEGAHEGEAVSPAFLVYGHELIHAQHNMHGINIRNVGDEEAATVTGNETSTALHRQRGVPVTTEEMLREEHGLPLRGGYT
;
A
#
# COMPACT_ATOMS: atom_id res chain seq x y z
N MET A 1 -89.73 -12.19 -44.09
CA MET A 1 -88.90 -13.00 -43.17
C MET A 1 -87.45 -12.95 -43.65
N ARG A 2 -86.49 -13.07 -42.71
CA ARG A 2 -85.03 -13.19 -42.94
C ARG A 2 -84.34 -11.97 -43.55
N ALA A 3 -83.18 -11.65 -42.98
CA ALA A 3 -82.23 -10.68 -43.50
C ALA A 3 -80.95 -11.39 -43.91
N GLN A 4 -80.26 -10.87 -44.93
CA GLN A 4 -78.81 -10.86 -45.04
C GLN A 4 -78.38 -9.97 -46.21
N THR A 5 -77.36 -9.15 -45.99
CA THR A 5 -76.73 -8.28 -46.98
C THR A 5 -75.23 -8.57 -47.05
N ARG A 6 -74.70 -8.72 -48.27
CA ARG A 6 -73.27 -8.66 -48.58
C ARG A 6 -73.09 -8.35 -50.08
N PRO A 7 -72.27 -7.35 -50.44
CA PRO A 7 -71.74 -7.19 -51.80
C PRO A 7 -70.23 -7.52 -51.87
N VAL A 8 -69.70 -7.46 -53.10
CA VAL A 8 -68.34 -7.83 -53.55
C VAL A 8 -67.40 -6.60 -53.66
N SER A 9 -66.09 -6.82 -53.88
CA SER A 9 -65.02 -5.93 -54.44
C SER A 9 -63.87 -5.62 -53.46
N VAL A 10 -62.58 -5.45 -53.82
CA VAL A 10 -61.81 -5.69 -55.09
C VAL A 10 -60.30 -5.91 -54.73
N GLU A 11 -59.40 -6.09 -55.72
CA GLU A 11 -57.93 -6.18 -55.59
C GLU A 11 -57.24 -4.97 -54.90
N GLU A 12 -56.16 -5.18 -54.12
CA GLU A 12 -54.80 -4.73 -54.49
C GLU A 12 -53.67 -5.24 -53.55
N THR A 13 -52.43 -4.80 -53.83
CA THR A 13 -51.12 -5.39 -53.50
C THR A 13 -50.53 -5.17 -52.07
N ARG A 14 -49.37 -5.85 -51.85
CA ARG A 14 -48.26 -5.59 -50.88
C ARG A 14 -48.43 -6.00 -49.40
N ALA A 15 -47.52 -6.87 -48.93
CA ALA A 15 -46.43 -6.53 -48.00
C ALA A 15 -45.68 -7.79 -47.53
N GLY A 16 -44.35 -7.71 -47.35
CA GLY A 16 -43.52 -8.83 -46.92
C GLY A 16 -43.77 -9.25 -45.47
N ARG A 17 -43.86 -10.56 -45.23
CA ARG A 17 -44.15 -11.17 -43.92
C ARG A 17 -42.94 -11.02 -42.97
N GLN A 18 -43.01 -10.07 -42.03
CA GLN A 18 -42.03 -9.95 -40.95
C GLN A 18 -42.03 -11.22 -40.08
N ARG A 19 -40.84 -11.71 -39.72
CA ARG A 19 -40.68 -12.78 -38.71
C ARG A 19 -40.78 -12.17 -37.30
N PRO A 20 -41.38 -12.86 -36.31
CA PRO A 20 -41.35 -12.41 -34.93
C PRO A 20 -39.91 -12.39 -34.40
N GLY A 21 -39.60 -11.37 -33.59
CA GLY A 21 -38.23 -11.10 -33.15
C GLY A 21 -37.66 -12.20 -32.24
N ALA A 22 -36.39 -12.54 -32.46
CA ALA A 22 -35.63 -13.34 -31.53
C ALA A 22 -35.44 -12.56 -30.22
N ALA A 23 -35.72 -13.20 -29.07
CA ALA A 23 -35.37 -12.63 -27.78
C ALA A 23 -33.85 -12.42 -27.72
N ALA A 24 -33.41 -11.18 -27.53
CA ALA A 24 -32.00 -10.85 -27.41
C ALA A 24 -31.43 -11.52 -26.15
N ALA A 25 -30.63 -12.56 -26.34
CA ALA A 25 -29.87 -13.16 -25.25
C ALA A 25 -28.96 -12.08 -24.64
N ARG A 26 -29.17 -11.76 -23.36
CA ARG A 26 -28.24 -10.89 -22.62
C ARG A 26 -26.85 -11.54 -22.66
N PRO A 27 -25.80 -10.83 -23.10
CA PRO A 27 -24.45 -11.36 -23.00
C PRO A 27 -24.10 -11.60 -21.53
N PRO A 28 -23.25 -12.60 -21.22
CA PRO A 28 -22.88 -12.87 -19.84
C PRO A 28 -22.18 -11.66 -19.23
N VAL A 29 -22.61 -11.27 -18.03
CA VAL A 29 -21.91 -10.26 -17.21
C VAL A 29 -20.50 -10.79 -16.96
N ARG A 30 -19.49 -10.12 -17.52
CA ARG A 30 -18.09 -10.48 -17.29
C ARG A 30 -17.69 -9.96 -15.91
N ASP A 31 -17.07 -10.84 -15.14
CA ASP A 31 -16.67 -10.57 -13.76
C ASP A 31 -15.64 -9.43 -13.68
N LEU A 32 -15.95 -8.43 -12.85
CA LEU A 32 -15.10 -7.27 -12.54
C LEU A 32 -14.31 -7.46 -11.23
N SER A 33 -14.28 -8.66 -10.65
CA SER A 33 -13.54 -8.90 -9.41
C SER A 33 -12.07 -8.48 -9.55
N PRO A 34 -11.44 -7.95 -8.48
CA PRO A 34 -10.02 -7.61 -8.50
C PRO A 34 -9.10 -8.78 -8.90
N ALA A 35 -9.53 -10.03 -8.67
CA ALA A 35 -8.84 -11.23 -9.14
C ALA A 35 -8.86 -11.37 -10.68
N SER A 36 -10.01 -11.12 -11.31
CA SER A 36 -10.15 -11.10 -12.77
C SER A 36 -9.34 -9.96 -13.39
N VAL A 37 -9.33 -8.77 -12.78
CA VAL A 37 -8.49 -7.64 -13.21
C VAL A 37 -7.00 -7.96 -13.07
N ARG A 38 -6.54 -8.50 -11.92
CA ARG A 38 -5.15 -8.95 -11.72
C ARG A 38 -4.70 -10.01 -12.73
N ASN A 39 -5.59 -10.91 -13.15
CA ASN A 39 -5.26 -11.94 -14.15
C ASN A 39 -5.13 -11.35 -15.56
N LEU A 40 -6.05 -10.48 -16.00
CA LEU A 40 -5.94 -9.79 -17.29
C LEU A 40 -4.72 -8.86 -17.37
N GLN A 41 -4.39 -8.17 -16.27
CA GLN A 41 -3.18 -7.34 -16.17
C GLN A 41 -1.89 -8.16 -16.29
N ARG A 42 -1.87 -9.43 -15.84
CA ARG A 42 -0.72 -10.33 -15.99
C ARG A 42 -0.45 -10.74 -17.44
N THR A 43 -1.44 -10.66 -18.34
CA THR A 43 -1.35 -11.21 -19.71
C THR A 43 -1.44 -10.20 -20.84
N ALA A 44 -1.94 -8.98 -20.64
CA ALA A 44 -2.40 -8.14 -21.77
C ALA A 44 -2.03 -6.64 -21.75
N GLY A 45 -1.36 -6.12 -20.72
CA GLY A 45 -0.87 -4.72 -20.69
C GLY A 45 -1.95 -3.63 -20.58
N ASN A 46 -1.52 -2.36 -20.65
CA ASN A 46 -2.35 -1.20 -20.29
C ASN A 46 -3.54 -0.96 -21.26
N GLU A 47 -3.37 -1.17 -22.57
CA GLU A 47 -4.46 -1.01 -23.54
C GLU A 47 -5.63 -1.96 -23.29
N ALA A 48 -5.35 -3.20 -22.89
CA ALA A 48 -6.38 -4.20 -22.62
C ALA A 48 -7.25 -3.83 -21.40
N VAL A 49 -6.65 -3.18 -20.39
CA VAL A 49 -7.38 -2.62 -19.24
C VAL A 49 -8.26 -1.45 -19.69
N GLY A 50 -7.72 -0.50 -20.46
CA GLY A 50 -8.49 0.63 -20.99
C GLY A 50 -9.68 0.19 -21.86
N LEU A 51 -9.49 -0.80 -22.72
CA LEU A 51 -10.56 -1.39 -23.55
C LEU A 51 -11.60 -2.16 -22.72
N MET A 52 -11.22 -2.76 -21.60
CA MET A 52 -12.16 -3.45 -20.71
C MET A 52 -13.02 -2.46 -19.91
N VAL A 53 -12.42 -1.40 -19.36
CA VAL A 53 -13.12 -0.31 -18.67
C VAL A 53 -14.07 0.40 -19.64
N GLN A 54 -13.64 0.70 -20.87
CA GLN A 54 -14.53 1.29 -21.89
C GLN A 54 -15.74 0.39 -22.25
N ARG A 55 -15.55 -0.94 -22.31
CA ARG A 55 -16.61 -1.90 -22.70
C ARG A 55 -17.64 -2.19 -21.62
N LEU A 56 -17.39 -1.81 -20.36
CA LEU A 56 -18.28 -2.08 -19.22
C LEU A 56 -18.99 -0.82 -18.68
N ARG A 57 -18.81 0.34 -19.35
CA ARG A 57 -19.55 1.57 -19.05
C ARG A 57 -21.05 1.38 -19.29
N ASP A 58 -21.83 1.53 -18.22
CA ASP A 58 -23.27 1.78 -18.30
C ASP A 58 -23.47 3.24 -18.78
N PRO A 59 -24.12 3.50 -19.94
CA PRO A 59 -24.13 4.83 -20.55
C PRO A 59 -24.86 5.93 -19.73
N GLY A 60 -25.51 5.56 -18.61
CA GLY A 60 -26.17 6.49 -17.68
C GLY A 60 -25.34 6.93 -16.47
N ALA A 61 -24.15 6.37 -16.23
CA ALA A 61 -23.34 6.69 -15.06
C ALA A 61 -22.47 7.95 -15.28
N THR A 62 -22.99 9.13 -14.90
CA THR A 62 -22.25 10.39 -14.90
C THR A 62 -21.21 10.46 -13.78
N VAL A 63 -20.10 9.75 -13.96
CA VAL A 63 -18.85 10.04 -13.23
C VAL A 63 -18.40 11.44 -13.68
N GLN A 64 -18.34 12.39 -12.75
CA GLN A 64 -17.67 13.68 -13.00
C GLN A 64 -16.19 13.38 -13.22
N ARG A 65 -15.73 13.42 -14.47
CA ARG A 65 -14.33 13.14 -14.81
C ARG A 65 -13.44 14.26 -14.29
N THR A 66 -12.50 13.92 -13.42
CA THR A 66 -11.32 14.75 -13.22
C THR A 66 -10.48 14.67 -14.50
N MET A 67 -10.54 15.70 -15.34
CA MET A 67 -9.65 15.74 -16.51
C MET A 67 -8.22 15.97 -16.06
N THR A 68 -7.33 15.02 -16.35
CA THR A 68 -5.89 15.20 -16.18
C THR A 68 -5.32 16.07 -17.30
N ALA A 69 -4.24 16.78 -17.00
CA ALA A 69 -3.50 17.57 -17.99
C ALA A 69 -2.70 16.71 -19.00
N ASP A 70 -2.58 15.41 -18.75
CA ASP A 70 -1.97 14.42 -19.64
C ASP A 70 -3.02 13.37 -20.04
N PRO A 71 -3.40 13.27 -21.33
CA PRO A 71 -4.40 12.32 -21.80
C PRO A 71 -3.90 10.86 -21.83
N GLU A 72 -2.59 10.60 -21.77
CA GLU A 72 -2.06 9.22 -21.77
C GLU A 72 -2.38 8.47 -20.47
N ILE A 73 -2.32 9.17 -19.33
CA ILE A 73 -2.60 8.56 -18.01
C ILE A 73 -4.09 8.58 -17.64
N GLN A 74 -4.95 9.29 -18.38
CA GLN A 74 -6.37 9.39 -18.07
C GLN A 74 -7.07 8.01 -17.89
N PRO A 75 -6.78 6.95 -18.69
CA PRO A 75 -7.37 5.63 -18.46
C PRO A 75 -6.95 4.98 -17.13
N ILE A 76 -5.74 5.30 -16.63
CA ILE A 76 -5.26 4.85 -15.32
C ILE A 76 -5.94 5.65 -14.22
N VAL A 77 -6.08 6.98 -14.39
CA VAL A 77 -6.77 7.85 -13.44
C VAL A 77 -8.25 7.46 -13.30
N ASP A 78 -8.99 7.30 -14.41
CA ASP A 78 -10.38 6.83 -14.42
C ASP A 78 -10.53 5.51 -13.62
N ALA A 79 -9.62 4.55 -13.82
CA ALA A 79 -9.67 3.24 -13.16
C ALA A 79 -9.28 3.31 -11.66
N VAL A 80 -8.33 4.15 -11.30
CA VAL A 80 -7.96 4.39 -9.89
C VAL A 80 -9.08 5.13 -9.15
N GLU A 81 -9.73 6.11 -9.78
CA GLU A 81 -10.90 6.80 -9.22
C GLU A 81 -12.09 5.83 -9.00
N GLU A 82 -12.30 4.85 -9.88
CA GLU A 82 -13.31 3.79 -9.72
C GLU A 82 -12.98 2.88 -8.52
N MET A 83 -11.72 2.47 -8.36
CA MET A 83 -11.26 1.69 -7.21
C MET A 83 -11.34 2.49 -5.89
N LEU A 84 -11.07 3.79 -5.92
CA LEU A 84 -11.27 4.70 -4.78
C LEU A 84 -12.76 4.88 -4.45
N GLY A 85 -13.64 4.96 -5.46
CA GLY A 85 -15.09 4.94 -5.29
C GLY A 85 -15.56 3.67 -4.60
N THR A 86 -15.05 2.51 -5.04
CA THR A 86 -15.30 1.21 -4.43
C THR A 86 -14.81 1.17 -2.98
N ALA A 87 -13.59 1.63 -2.72
CA ALA A 87 -13.02 1.71 -1.36
C ALA A 87 -13.86 2.59 -0.44
N ARG A 88 -14.27 3.79 -0.87
CA ARG A 88 -15.15 4.70 -0.12
C ARG A 88 -16.50 4.05 0.23
N SER A 89 -17.10 3.31 -0.71
CA SER A 89 -18.34 2.55 -0.48
C SER A 89 -18.17 1.42 0.55
N LEU A 90 -17.06 0.67 0.46
CA LEU A 90 -16.71 -0.39 1.42
C LEU A 90 -16.42 0.17 2.82
N ILE A 91 -15.75 1.33 2.92
CA ILE A 91 -15.49 2.05 4.18
C ILE A 91 -16.80 2.52 4.81
N ALA A 92 -17.68 3.18 4.05
CA ALA A 92 -19.00 3.61 4.53
C ALA A 92 -19.84 2.43 5.03
N THR A 93 -19.83 1.30 4.31
CA THR A 93 -20.47 0.05 4.72
C THR A 93 -19.92 -0.45 6.07
N ALA A 94 -18.60 -0.41 6.26
CA ALA A 94 -17.93 -0.89 7.48
C ALA A 94 -18.21 -0.01 8.73
N GLN A 95 -18.57 1.25 8.53
CA GLN A 95 -18.99 2.14 9.62
C GLN A 95 -20.41 1.82 10.14
N GLY A 96 -21.29 1.30 9.27
CA GLY A 96 -22.71 1.03 9.54
C GLY A 96 -23.00 -0.18 10.44
N LEU A 97 -24.22 -0.25 10.96
CA LEU A 97 -24.68 -1.32 11.85
C LEU A 97 -24.63 -2.71 11.19
N GLY A 98 -25.02 -2.80 9.91
CA GLY A 98 -25.06 -4.07 9.18
C GLY A 98 -23.71 -4.79 9.14
N PHE A 99 -22.60 -4.07 9.03
CA PHE A 99 -21.26 -4.66 9.09
C PHE A 99 -20.91 -5.18 10.49
N ARG A 100 -21.30 -4.47 11.56
CA ARG A 100 -21.06 -4.88 12.95
C ARG A 100 -21.79 -6.18 13.30
N LEU A 101 -22.91 -6.44 12.65
CA LEU A 101 -23.71 -7.66 12.81
C LEU A 101 -23.26 -8.83 11.91
N ARG A 102 -22.32 -8.62 10.97
CA ARG A 102 -21.72 -9.72 10.21
C ARG A 102 -20.82 -10.55 11.12
N GLY A 103 -20.82 -11.87 10.94
CA GLY A 103 -19.81 -12.74 11.55
C GLY A 103 -18.39 -12.39 11.07
N ARG A 104 -17.38 -12.73 11.89
CA ARG A 104 -15.97 -12.35 11.68
C ARG A 104 -15.44 -12.69 10.27
N GLU A 105 -15.83 -13.83 9.71
CA GLU A 105 -15.46 -14.22 8.35
C GLU A 105 -16.02 -13.26 7.28
N GLY A 106 -17.28 -12.82 7.42
CA GLY A 106 -17.91 -11.85 6.52
C GLY A 106 -17.36 -10.43 6.69
N GLN A 107 -16.87 -10.10 7.89
CA GLN A 107 -16.11 -8.86 8.12
C GLN A 107 -14.72 -8.94 7.48
N GLN A 108 -14.00 -10.05 7.66
CA GLN A 108 -12.69 -10.27 7.05
C GLN A 108 -12.76 -10.28 5.51
N LYS A 109 -13.71 -10.99 4.90
CA LYS A 109 -13.92 -10.99 3.43
C LYS A 109 -14.18 -9.59 2.86
N HIS A 110 -14.91 -8.75 3.60
CA HIS A 110 -15.17 -7.36 3.22
C HIS A 110 -13.90 -6.48 3.34
N CYS A 111 -13.12 -6.69 4.41
CA CYS A 111 -11.84 -6.01 4.60
C CYS A 111 -10.73 -6.50 3.66
N ASP A 112 -10.78 -7.76 3.22
CA ASP A 112 -9.90 -8.31 2.18
C ASP A 112 -10.22 -7.65 0.85
N HIS A 113 -11.50 -7.53 0.47
CA HIS A 113 -11.90 -6.79 -0.74
C HIS A 113 -11.46 -5.32 -0.72
N LEU A 114 -11.68 -4.61 0.40
CA LEU A 114 -11.21 -3.23 0.57
C LEU A 114 -9.69 -3.12 0.44
N GLY A 115 -8.94 -3.99 1.14
CA GLY A 115 -7.48 -4.02 1.05
C GLY A 115 -6.97 -4.31 -0.36
N THR A 116 -7.56 -5.29 -1.05
CA THR A 116 -7.20 -5.62 -2.45
C THR A 116 -7.52 -4.48 -3.41
N SER A 117 -8.63 -3.75 -3.20
CA SER A 117 -8.99 -2.59 -4.04
C SER A 117 -7.96 -1.46 -3.91
N LEU A 118 -7.51 -1.18 -2.68
CA LEU A 118 -6.49 -0.14 -2.43
C LEU A 118 -5.11 -0.56 -2.94
N ASP A 119 -4.67 -1.79 -2.64
CA ASP A 119 -3.42 -2.37 -3.16
C ASP A 119 -3.39 -2.35 -4.70
N THR A 120 -4.50 -2.69 -5.37
CA THR A 120 -4.54 -2.68 -6.84
C THR A 120 -4.45 -1.26 -7.40
N ALA A 121 -5.16 -0.30 -6.79
CA ALA A 121 -5.09 1.12 -7.18
C ALA A 121 -3.68 1.70 -7.02
N GLU A 122 -3.05 1.43 -5.88
CA GLU A 122 -1.68 1.80 -5.55
C GLU A 122 -0.67 1.32 -6.61
N HIS A 123 -0.71 0.03 -6.95
CA HIS A 123 0.24 -0.57 -7.89
C HIS A 123 -0.02 -0.18 -9.34
N MET A 124 -1.25 0.24 -9.69
CA MET A 124 -1.52 0.85 -11.00
C MET A 124 -0.82 2.21 -11.15
N VAL A 125 -0.72 2.99 -10.08
CA VAL A 125 0.00 4.28 -10.05
C VAL A 125 1.52 4.06 -10.06
N TYR A 126 2.06 3.15 -9.24
CA TYR A 126 3.50 2.87 -9.18
C TYR A 126 4.11 2.45 -10.53
N ARG A 127 3.36 1.66 -11.32
CA ARG A 127 3.79 1.26 -12.67
C ARG A 127 3.97 2.42 -13.64
N GLN A 128 3.26 3.54 -13.46
CA GLN A 128 3.44 4.72 -14.34
C GLN A 128 4.80 5.39 -14.07
N PHE A 129 5.15 5.58 -12.79
CA PHE A 129 6.47 6.12 -12.41
C PHE A 129 7.63 5.25 -12.89
N ARG A 130 7.44 3.93 -13.02
CA ARG A 130 8.44 3.02 -13.62
C ARG A 130 8.56 3.19 -15.14
N ALA A 131 7.46 3.49 -15.84
CA ALA A 131 7.46 3.70 -17.29
C ALA A 131 8.10 5.04 -17.69
N ASP A 132 8.01 6.06 -16.84
CA ASP A 132 8.53 7.40 -17.09
C ASP A 132 10.07 7.52 -16.96
N GLY A 133 10.77 6.45 -16.54
CA GLY A 133 12.22 6.42 -16.40
C GLY A 133 12.76 7.53 -15.49
N PRO A 134 13.91 8.16 -15.80
CA PRO A 134 14.40 9.33 -15.06
C PRO A 134 13.44 10.53 -15.07
N ALA A 135 12.49 10.62 -16.02
CA ALA A 135 11.51 11.71 -16.05
C ALA A 135 10.39 11.55 -15.00
N GLY A 136 10.19 10.35 -14.44
CA GLY A 136 9.34 10.13 -13.26
C GLY A 136 9.83 10.84 -11.99
N ARG A 137 11.05 11.40 -12.03
CA ARG A 137 11.71 12.18 -10.98
C ARG A 137 11.47 13.69 -11.13
N THR A 138 10.94 14.12 -12.28
CA THR A 138 10.72 15.53 -12.61
C THR A 138 9.29 15.96 -12.29
N ALA A 139 9.12 17.10 -11.63
CA ALA A 139 7.81 17.68 -11.39
C ALA A 139 7.17 18.15 -12.72
N ASN A 140 6.05 17.53 -13.09
CA ASN A 140 5.26 17.87 -14.28
C ASN A 140 3.77 17.54 -14.03
N PRO A 141 2.82 17.93 -14.92
CA PRO A 141 1.39 17.72 -14.66
C PRO A 141 0.96 16.25 -14.54
N ARG A 142 1.65 15.32 -15.23
CA ARG A 142 1.43 13.86 -15.15
C ARG A 142 1.88 13.33 -13.78
N THR A 143 3.12 13.61 -13.38
CA THR A 143 3.65 13.17 -12.07
C THR A 143 2.90 13.83 -10.91
N GLY A 144 2.44 15.07 -11.06
CA GLY A 144 1.56 15.75 -10.11
C GLY A 144 0.20 15.07 -9.93
N ALA A 145 -0.48 14.70 -11.02
CA ALA A 145 -1.74 13.97 -10.96
C ALA A 145 -1.59 12.58 -10.32
N LEU A 146 -0.53 11.84 -10.68
CA LEU A 146 -0.23 10.53 -10.09
C LEU A 146 0.10 10.65 -8.58
N LYS A 147 0.85 11.68 -8.18
CA LYS A 147 1.14 11.97 -6.76
C LYS A 147 -0.14 12.28 -5.97
N ALA A 148 -1.08 13.06 -6.52
CA ALA A 148 -2.35 13.34 -5.87
C ALA A 148 -3.21 12.08 -5.66
N LEU A 149 -3.16 11.11 -6.59
CA LEU A 149 -3.82 9.81 -6.42
C LEU A 149 -3.18 8.98 -5.29
N LEU A 150 -1.85 9.01 -5.14
CA LEU A 150 -1.17 8.33 -4.03
C LEU A 150 -1.62 8.89 -2.67
N ASP A 151 -1.69 10.21 -2.51
CA ASP A 151 -2.15 10.84 -1.25
C ASP A 151 -3.58 10.43 -0.87
N GLU A 152 -4.50 10.37 -1.84
CA GLU A 152 -5.89 9.91 -1.63
C GLU A 152 -5.96 8.40 -1.34
N ILE A 153 -5.15 7.56 -2.01
CA ILE A 153 -5.02 6.13 -1.71
C ILE A 153 -4.48 5.91 -0.28
N GLN A 154 -3.47 6.67 0.12
CA GLN A 154 -2.88 6.64 1.46
C GLN A 154 -3.93 6.97 2.54
N GLN A 155 -4.73 8.03 2.33
CA GLN A 155 -5.79 8.42 3.25
C GLN A 155 -6.84 7.30 3.42
N ARG A 156 -7.22 6.63 2.32
CA ARG A 156 -8.12 5.47 2.38
C ARG A 156 -7.48 4.25 3.06
N HIS A 157 -6.16 4.05 2.95
CA HIS A 157 -5.42 3.05 3.73
C HIS A 157 -5.44 3.35 5.25
N ILE A 158 -5.34 4.62 5.66
CA ILE A 158 -5.44 5.03 7.07
C ILE A 158 -6.84 4.70 7.65
N GLU A 159 -7.90 4.94 6.87
CA GLU A 159 -9.27 4.57 7.24
C GLU A 159 -9.47 3.05 7.29
N TYR A 160 -8.91 2.31 6.31
CA TYR A 160 -8.94 0.85 6.26
C TYR A 160 -8.33 0.22 7.52
N VAL A 161 -7.15 0.64 7.96
CA VAL A 161 -6.55 0.07 9.18
C VAL A 161 -7.28 0.50 10.45
N GLY A 162 -7.95 1.66 10.45
CA GLY A 162 -8.88 2.04 11.52
C GLY A 162 -10.03 1.03 11.67
N ILE A 163 -10.56 0.52 10.54
CA ILE A 163 -11.55 -0.57 10.53
C ILE A 163 -10.90 -1.88 11.02
N LEU A 164 -9.75 -2.28 10.48
CA LEU A 164 -9.07 -3.52 10.86
C LEU A 164 -8.83 -3.60 12.38
N ARG A 165 -8.27 -2.53 12.95
CA ARG A 165 -8.00 -2.41 14.39
C ARG A 165 -9.28 -2.49 15.21
N ARG A 166 -10.32 -1.76 14.83
CA ARG A 166 -11.60 -1.70 15.55
C ARG A 166 -12.29 -3.07 15.67
N PHE A 167 -12.15 -3.92 14.66
CA PHE A 167 -12.80 -5.24 14.60
C PHE A 167 -11.83 -6.42 14.81
N ASN A 168 -10.57 -6.16 15.17
CA ASN A 168 -9.51 -7.15 15.32
C ASN A 168 -9.38 -8.08 14.09
N LEU A 169 -9.32 -7.48 12.91
CA LEU A 169 -9.17 -8.15 11.61
C LEU A 169 -7.72 -8.01 11.12
N ARG A 170 -7.26 -8.95 10.28
CA ARG A 170 -5.93 -8.88 9.63
C ARG A 170 -6.00 -8.06 8.34
N PRO A 171 -4.89 -7.44 7.90
CA PRO A 171 -4.79 -6.87 6.55
C PRO A 171 -4.81 -7.97 5.48
N VAL A 172 -4.88 -7.55 4.22
CA VAL A 172 -4.68 -8.42 3.07
C VAL A 172 -3.19 -8.79 2.91
N GLY A 173 -2.89 -10.07 2.70
CA GLY A 173 -1.62 -10.50 2.12
C GLY A 173 -1.81 -10.56 0.61
N ALA A 174 -1.22 -9.63 -0.14
CA ALA A 174 -1.50 -9.46 -1.56
C ALA A 174 -0.92 -10.59 -2.44
N ASP A 175 0.12 -11.25 -1.93
CA ASP A 175 0.89 -12.36 -2.51
C ASP A 175 0.65 -13.73 -1.81
N ILE A 176 -0.15 -13.75 -0.73
CA ILE A 176 -0.52 -15.00 -0.03
C ILE A 176 -1.74 -15.62 -0.73
N ASP A 177 -1.66 -16.91 -1.07
CA ASP A 177 -2.81 -17.62 -1.64
C ASP A 177 -3.96 -17.66 -0.62
N PRO A 178 -5.22 -17.39 -1.01
CA PRO A 178 -6.37 -17.49 -0.11
C PRO A 178 -6.56 -18.87 0.56
N GLN A 179 -5.95 -19.93 0.02
CA GLN A 179 -5.94 -21.28 0.60
C GLN A 179 -4.69 -21.55 1.47
N ASP A 180 -3.68 -20.69 1.48
CA ASP A 180 -2.54 -20.78 2.38
C ASP A 180 -2.94 -20.32 3.80
N THR A 181 -3.61 -21.23 4.49
CA THR A 181 -4.03 -21.04 5.88
C THR A 181 -2.85 -20.78 6.83
N ALA A 182 -1.64 -21.27 6.52
CA ALA A 182 -0.45 -21.06 7.34
C ALA A 182 0.11 -19.64 7.18
N GLY A 183 0.30 -19.17 5.93
CA GLY A 183 0.69 -17.80 5.64
C GLY A 183 -0.33 -16.77 6.15
N LEU A 184 -1.63 -17.03 5.98
CA LEU A 184 -2.69 -16.17 6.52
C LEU A 184 -2.70 -16.14 8.07
N ALA A 185 -2.40 -17.26 8.73
CA ALA A 185 -2.27 -17.31 10.19
C ALA A 185 -1.01 -16.57 10.67
N GLN A 186 0.14 -16.72 9.98
CA GLN A 186 1.36 -15.97 10.27
C GLN A 186 1.14 -14.47 10.11
N LEU A 187 0.49 -14.03 9.02
CA LEU A 187 0.11 -12.63 8.79
C LEU A 187 -0.78 -12.10 9.91
N SER A 188 -1.82 -12.87 10.30
CA SER A 188 -2.72 -12.48 11.39
C SER A 188 -1.98 -12.34 12.72
N ASN A 189 -1.09 -13.28 13.04
CA ASN A 189 -0.30 -13.26 14.27
C ASN A 189 0.66 -12.07 14.29
N THR A 190 1.43 -11.84 13.23
CA THR A 190 2.33 -10.69 13.13
C THR A 190 1.57 -9.37 13.25
N TRP A 191 0.43 -9.23 12.56
CA TRP A 191 -0.41 -8.04 12.66
C TRP A 191 -0.95 -7.79 14.06
N SER A 192 -1.50 -8.81 14.73
CA SER A 192 -1.98 -8.67 16.11
C SER A 192 -0.86 -8.28 17.09
N ARG A 193 0.40 -8.66 16.82
CA ARG A 193 1.57 -8.25 17.61
C ARG A 193 1.95 -6.79 17.37
N VAL A 194 1.92 -6.31 16.12
CA VAL A 194 2.08 -4.88 15.80
C VAL A 194 0.99 -4.03 16.45
N VAL A 195 -0.28 -4.40 16.30
CA VAL A 195 -1.43 -3.70 16.92
C VAL A 195 -1.35 -3.72 18.45
N GLY A 196 -0.76 -4.77 19.04
CA GLY A 196 -0.49 -4.89 20.47
C GLY A 196 0.78 -4.18 20.95
N GLY A 197 1.55 -3.52 20.07
CA GLY A 197 2.79 -2.83 20.42
C GLY A 197 3.96 -3.74 20.82
N GLN A 198 3.98 -4.99 20.36
CA GLN A 198 5.05 -5.95 20.62
C GLN A 198 6.12 -5.88 19.53
N GLY A 199 7.41 -5.81 19.91
CA GLY A 199 8.53 -5.60 18.99
C GLY A 199 8.62 -4.15 18.50
N ILE A 200 7.60 -3.73 17.75
CA ILE A 200 7.42 -2.34 17.32
C ILE A 200 6.35 -1.67 18.21
N ARG A 201 6.72 -0.59 18.90
CA ARG A 201 5.84 0.16 19.80
C ARG A 201 5.66 1.60 19.32
N THR A 202 4.51 1.88 18.72
CA THR A 202 4.13 3.25 18.33
C THR A 202 3.61 4.07 19.53
N SER A 203 4.16 5.27 19.72
CA SER A 203 3.61 6.34 20.53
C SER A 203 3.00 7.39 19.60
N SER A 204 1.88 8.00 19.99
CA SER A 204 1.34 9.19 19.28
C SER A 204 1.81 10.52 19.90
N THR A 205 2.66 10.48 20.92
CA THR A 205 3.22 11.68 21.57
C THR A 205 4.66 11.87 21.10
N PRO A 206 5.03 13.06 20.58
CA PRO A 206 6.40 13.38 20.17
C PRO A 206 7.40 13.30 21.33
N ARG A 207 8.69 13.33 21.00
CA ARG A 207 9.72 13.71 21.98
C ARG A 207 9.64 15.23 22.23
N PRO A 208 9.96 15.72 23.44
CA PRO A 208 10.15 17.14 23.70
C PRO A 208 11.13 17.81 22.72
N PHE A 209 10.81 19.02 22.28
CA PHE A 209 11.64 19.81 21.38
C PHE A 209 11.51 21.29 21.71
N GLY A 210 12.56 22.08 21.46
CA GLY A 210 12.55 23.52 21.75
C GLY A 210 12.21 23.82 23.21
N GLU A 211 11.15 24.62 23.40
CA GLU A 211 10.60 24.95 24.72
C GLU A 211 9.47 24.01 25.16
N ASP A 212 8.84 23.23 24.26
CA ASP A 212 7.80 22.27 24.64
C ASP A 212 8.41 21.04 25.32
N ARG A 213 8.26 21.00 26.65
CA ARG A 213 8.70 19.90 27.51
C ARG A 213 7.64 18.80 27.68
N THR A 214 6.40 19.03 27.26
CA THR A 214 5.25 18.14 27.48
C THR A 214 4.35 18.10 26.24
N PRO A 215 4.88 17.63 25.09
CA PRO A 215 4.17 17.74 23.82
C PRO A 215 2.85 16.97 23.83
N GLN A 216 1.84 17.55 23.18
CA GLN A 216 0.53 16.94 23.09
C GLN A 216 0.51 15.72 22.18
N ARG A 217 -0.41 14.80 22.45
CA ARG A 217 -0.65 13.63 21.60
C ARG A 217 -1.16 14.09 20.22
N LEU A 218 -0.52 13.64 19.14
CA LEU A 218 -0.99 13.87 17.77
C LEU A 218 -2.07 12.82 17.39
N PRO A 219 -3.35 13.19 17.21
CA PRO A 219 -4.40 12.25 16.85
C PRO A 219 -4.22 11.77 15.41
N GLY A 220 -4.39 10.47 15.16
CA GLY A 220 -4.26 9.87 13.82
C GLY A 220 -2.92 9.18 13.55
N PHE A 221 -1.81 9.63 14.17
CA PHE A 221 -0.47 9.07 13.95
C PHE A 221 -0.39 7.54 14.11
N GLU A 222 -1.07 6.97 15.10
CA GLU A 222 -1.09 5.52 15.31
C GLU A 222 -1.76 4.78 14.12
N ASN A 223 -2.80 5.35 13.52
CA ASN A 223 -3.43 4.77 12.33
C ASN A 223 -2.59 5.03 11.06
N GLN A 224 -1.88 6.16 10.95
CA GLN A 224 -0.86 6.36 9.89
C GLN A 224 0.18 5.26 9.93
N MET A 225 0.75 4.97 11.11
CA MET A 225 1.79 3.96 11.26
C MET A 225 1.25 2.54 11.07
N LEU A 226 0.04 2.23 11.53
CA LEU A 226 -0.62 0.96 11.20
C LEU A 226 -0.90 0.83 9.70
N SER A 227 -1.13 1.91 8.97
CA SER A 227 -1.32 1.87 7.51
C SER A 227 -0.03 1.49 6.79
N HIS A 228 1.11 2.04 7.24
CA HIS A 228 2.43 1.68 6.72
C HIS A 228 2.78 0.23 7.03
N HIS A 229 2.56 -0.23 8.27
CA HIS A 229 2.74 -1.65 8.61
C HIS A 229 1.83 -2.59 7.80
N ALA A 230 0.57 -2.22 7.55
CA ALA A 230 -0.33 -3.04 6.74
C ALA A 230 0.13 -3.15 5.28
N ARG A 231 0.73 -2.09 4.72
CA ARG A 231 1.32 -2.07 3.37
C ARG A 231 2.58 -2.93 3.30
N LEU A 232 3.51 -2.79 4.26
CA LEU A 232 4.69 -3.68 4.36
C LEU A 232 4.30 -5.15 4.54
N LEU A 233 3.34 -5.46 5.43
CA LEU A 233 2.87 -6.83 5.67
C LEU A 233 2.11 -7.45 4.48
N SER A 234 1.78 -6.66 3.44
CA SER A 234 1.08 -7.17 2.26
C SER A 234 1.93 -8.11 1.41
N ARG A 235 3.27 -8.06 1.50
CA ARG A 235 4.23 -8.79 0.66
C ARG A 235 5.39 -9.40 1.47
N GLN A 236 6.14 -10.32 0.87
CA GLN A 236 7.06 -11.19 1.60
C GLN A 236 8.24 -10.48 2.28
N HIS A 237 8.89 -9.50 1.65
CA HIS A 237 10.04 -8.82 2.23
C HIS A 237 9.60 -7.88 3.37
N GLY A 238 8.54 -7.09 3.18
CA GLY A 238 7.93 -6.33 4.27
C GLY A 238 7.40 -7.21 5.41
N ARG A 239 6.88 -8.42 5.14
CA ARG A 239 6.59 -9.42 6.18
C ARG A 239 7.82 -9.94 6.92
N ASN A 240 8.92 -10.21 6.22
CA ASN A 240 10.17 -10.65 6.85
C ASN A 240 10.72 -9.56 7.77
N LEU A 241 10.70 -8.30 7.33
CA LEU A 241 11.14 -7.14 8.10
C LEU A 241 10.32 -6.96 9.39
N VAL A 242 9.01 -6.76 9.26
CA VAL A 242 8.11 -6.52 10.41
C VAL A 242 8.01 -7.77 11.31
N GLY A 243 8.02 -8.97 10.72
CA GLY A 243 8.04 -10.23 11.47
C GLY A 243 9.34 -10.46 12.25
N GLY A 244 10.49 -10.07 11.70
CA GLY A 244 11.79 -10.11 12.37
C GLY A 244 11.82 -9.18 13.58
N LEU A 245 11.42 -7.91 13.40
CA LEU A 245 11.30 -6.92 14.48
C LEU A 245 10.35 -7.38 15.61
N ASN A 246 9.27 -8.07 15.27
CA ASN A 246 8.35 -8.63 16.26
C ASN A 246 8.89 -9.88 16.98
N SER A 247 9.87 -10.57 16.42
CA SER A 247 10.44 -11.80 17.00
C SER A 247 11.54 -11.52 18.03
N GLY A 248 12.19 -10.35 17.94
CA GLY A 248 13.28 -9.95 18.82
C GLY A 248 14.55 -10.80 18.62
N VAL A 249 15.49 -10.72 19.57
CA VAL A 249 16.78 -11.44 19.48
C VAL A 249 17.09 -12.16 20.78
N ALA A 250 17.44 -13.44 20.68
CA ALA A 250 17.96 -14.19 21.81
C ALA A 250 19.28 -13.56 22.31
N GLY A 251 19.26 -12.96 23.49
CA GLY A 251 20.43 -12.37 24.15
C GLY A 251 20.60 -10.84 24.04
N ALA A 252 19.79 -10.13 23.24
CA ALA A 252 19.82 -8.66 23.17
C ALA A 252 18.99 -7.97 24.27
N GLY A 253 18.42 -8.73 25.20
CA GLY A 253 17.44 -8.22 26.16
C GLY A 253 16.12 -7.83 25.47
N ALA A 254 15.33 -6.98 26.11
CA ALA A 254 14.07 -6.45 25.55
C ALA A 254 14.33 -5.33 24.53
N ALA A 255 15.20 -5.57 23.55
CA ALA A 255 15.46 -4.66 22.44
C ALA A 255 14.16 -4.46 21.64
N MET A 256 13.75 -3.20 21.49
CA MET A 256 12.46 -2.82 20.90
C MET A 256 12.67 -1.67 19.90
N VAL A 257 11.78 -1.57 18.92
CA VAL A 257 11.68 -0.41 18.04
C VAL A 257 10.58 0.50 18.57
N GLY A 258 10.96 1.63 19.17
CA GLY A 258 10.03 2.72 19.46
C GLY A 258 9.74 3.50 18.19
N VAL A 259 8.48 3.86 17.96
CA VAL A 259 8.09 4.71 16.81
C VAL A 259 7.35 5.92 17.33
N VAL A 260 7.85 7.11 17.03
CA VAL A 260 7.34 8.39 17.57
C VAL A 260 7.12 9.39 16.44
N PRO A 261 6.17 10.32 16.56
CA PRO A 261 6.12 11.44 15.64
C PRO A 261 7.27 12.41 15.90
N PHE A 262 7.74 13.09 14.86
CA PHE A 262 8.51 14.33 15.05
C PHE A 262 7.65 15.39 15.76
N HIS A 263 8.32 16.30 16.47
CA HIS A 263 7.65 17.48 17.02
C HIS A 263 7.23 18.42 15.88
N PRO A 264 6.07 19.09 15.92
CA PRO A 264 5.67 20.04 14.87
C PRO A 264 6.71 21.13 14.61
N GLU A 265 7.25 21.76 15.67
CA GLU A 265 8.34 22.75 15.54
C GLU A 265 9.63 22.16 14.95
N GLN A 266 9.89 20.86 15.16
CA GLN A 266 11.05 20.18 14.58
C GLN A 266 10.87 19.99 13.08
N VAL A 267 9.66 19.64 12.63
CA VAL A 267 9.30 19.56 11.21
C VAL A 267 9.47 20.92 10.53
N GLU A 268 9.01 22.00 11.17
CA GLU A 268 9.20 23.38 10.68
C GLU A 268 10.69 23.75 10.59
N PHE A 269 11.48 23.43 11.61
CA PHE A 269 12.93 23.65 11.62
C PHE A 269 13.67 22.84 10.55
N MET A 270 13.20 21.62 10.25
CA MET A 270 13.73 20.76 9.19
C MET A 270 13.27 21.18 7.78
N GLY A 271 12.36 22.17 7.66
CA GLY A 271 11.86 22.67 6.39
C GLY A 271 10.74 21.84 5.76
N GLY A 272 10.16 20.86 6.47
CA GLY A 272 8.98 20.12 6.01
C GLY A 272 8.90 18.63 6.40
N ASN A 273 7.89 17.96 5.86
CA ASN A 273 7.51 16.56 6.15
C ASN A 273 8.28 15.49 5.35
N SER A 274 9.32 15.84 4.60
CA SER A 274 9.96 14.91 3.64
C SER A 274 10.98 13.94 4.25
N VAL A 275 11.35 14.11 5.52
CA VAL A 275 12.41 13.33 6.18
C VAL A 275 11.82 12.41 7.24
N VAL A 276 12.17 11.13 7.19
CA VAL A 276 12.02 10.16 8.29
C VAL A 276 13.42 9.87 8.84
N GLY A 277 13.56 9.39 10.08
CA GLY A 277 14.88 8.96 10.56
C GLY A 277 14.81 7.93 11.69
N ALA A 278 15.62 6.87 11.57
CA ALA A 278 15.93 5.91 12.62
C ALA A 278 17.17 6.35 13.40
N GLU A 279 17.00 6.51 14.71
CA GLU A 279 18.09 6.67 15.66
C GLU A 279 18.26 5.37 16.44
N ALA A 280 19.50 4.87 16.58
CA ALA A 280 19.78 3.85 17.57
C ALA A 280 19.55 4.45 18.97
N ALA A 281 18.77 3.78 19.83
CA ALA A 281 18.52 4.25 21.19
C ALA A 281 19.76 4.14 22.08
N VAL A 282 20.76 3.37 21.64
CA VAL A 282 22.07 3.20 22.27
C VAL A 282 23.12 3.09 21.14
N ASP A 283 23.85 4.18 20.89
CA ASP A 283 25.00 4.23 19.95
C ASP A 283 26.30 3.85 20.69
N THR A 284 26.30 2.66 21.31
CA THR A 284 27.50 2.10 21.98
C THR A 284 28.19 1.11 21.04
N PRO A 285 29.53 1.06 20.98
CA PRO A 285 30.27 0.18 20.06
C PRO A 285 29.87 -1.30 20.13
N GLU A 286 29.43 -1.78 21.29
CA GLU A 286 28.97 -3.16 21.51
C GLU A 286 27.63 -3.48 20.85
N GLY A 287 26.87 -2.47 20.42
CA GLY A 287 25.58 -2.61 19.75
C GLY A 287 25.68 -2.86 18.25
N LEU A 288 26.77 -2.41 17.61
CA LEU A 288 26.99 -2.41 16.15
C LEU A 288 27.94 -3.53 15.71
N ALA A 289 28.02 -3.84 14.42
CA ALA A 289 28.99 -4.81 13.91
C ALA A 289 30.43 -4.30 14.10
N SER A 290 31.30 -5.12 14.70
CA SER A 290 32.68 -4.75 15.01
C SER A 290 33.69 -5.22 13.95
N ALA A 291 33.28 -6.13 13.06
CA ALA A 291 34.01 -6.58 11.88
C ALA A 291 33.03 -7.24 10.88
N PRO A 292 33.41 -7.46 9.61
CA PRO A 292 32.52 -8.04 8.59
C PRO A 292 31.87 -9.40 8.90
N ASN A 293 32.40 -10.15 9.88
CA ASN A 293 31.84 -11.42 10.37
C ASN A 293 31.71 -11.43 11.91
N ALA A 294 31.53 -10.25 12.52
CA ALA A 294 31.40 -10.08 13.97
C ALA A 294 30.24 -9.12 14.29
N PRO A 295 29.00 -9.63 14.43
CA PRO A 295 27.86 -8.82 14.80
C PRO A 295 27.94 -8.41 16.27
N GLY A 296 27.61 -7.15 16.54
CA GLY A 296 27.41 -6.61 17.88
C GLY A 296 26.22 -7.25 18.58
N ARG A 297 26.04 -6.94 19.87
CA ARG A 297 24.97 -7.48 20.72
C ARG A 297 23.57 -7.04 20.29
N GLY A 298 23.48 -5.98 19.50
CA GLY A 298 22.25 -5.30 19.12
C GLY A 298 21.77 -4.28 20.16
N SER A 299 20.91 -3.36 19.73
CA SER A 299 20.35 -2.27 20.55
C SER A 299 18.88 -1.98 20.20
N SER A 300 18.16 -1.33 21.12
CA SER A 300 16.85 -0.74 20.79
C SER A 300 17.02 0.41 19.79
N SER A 301 15.97 0.74 19.05
CA SER A 301 15.94 1.90 18.13
C SER A 301 14.70 2.76 18.34
N VAL A 302 14.80 4.03 17.97
CA VAL A 302 13.70 4.99 17.91
C VAL A 302 13.59 5.49 16.48
N VAL A 303 12.49 5.18 15.80
CA VAL A 303 12.17 5.73 14.48
C VAL A 303 11.26 6.95 14.67
N ALA A 304 11.72 8.11 14.21
CA ALA A 304 10.97 9.35 14.23
C ALA A 304 10.37 9.62 12.83
N VAL A 305 9.06 9.89 12.77
CA VAL A 305 8.30 10.00 11.52
C VAL A 305 7.47 11.29 11.50
N PRO A 306 7.38 12.04 10.39
CA PRO A 306 6.49 13.20 10.33
C PRO A 306 5.02 12.78 10.38
N HIS A 307 4.24 13.42 11.24
CA HIS A 307 2.80 13.19 11.28
C HIS A 307 2.13 13.83 10.06
N GLY A 308 1.40 13.02 9.30
CA GLY A 308 0.80 13.47 8.05
C GLY A 308 1.74 13.48 6.84
N MET A 309 2.94 12.89 6.93
CA MET A 309 3.81 12.65 5.77
C MET A 309 3.03 11.97 4.65
N ARG A 310 3.08 12.55 3.44
CA ARG A 310 2.31 12.05 2.29
C ARG A 310 3.14 11.16 1.38
N ASP A 311 2.49 10.20 0.72
CA ASP A 311 3.15 9.32 -0.26
C ASP A 311 3.76 10.07 -1.46
N SER A 312 3.30 11.30 -1.72
CA SER A 312 3.89 12.20 -2.72
C SER A 312 5.17 12.92 -2.28
N GLU A 313 5.51 12.92 -0.99
CA GLU A 313 6.54 13.78 -0.37
C GLU A 313 7.86 13.08 -0.05
N GLY A 314 7.91 11.75 0.00
CA GLY A 314 9.05 11.00 0.54
C GLY A 314 10.27 10.82 -0.38
N ALA A 315 10.28 11.42 -1.57
CA ALA A 315 11.41 11.34 -2.50
C ALA A 315 12.15 12.68 -2.58
N HIS A 316 13.47 12.64 -2.53
CA HIS A 316 14.31 13.82 -2.74
C HIS A 316 14.37 14.23 -4.22
N GLU A 317 14.89 15.43 -4.49
CA GLU A 317 15.11 15.90 -5.86
C GLU A 317 16.08 14.96 -6.60
N GLY A 318 15.67 14.43 -7.76
CA GLY A 318 16.47 13.49 -8.54
C GLY A 318 16.38 12.02 -8.11
N GLU A 319 15.58 11.67 -7.09
CA GLU A 319 15.23 10.29 -6.74
C GLU A 319 13.96 9.80 -7.45
N ALA A 320 13.82 8.48 -7.55
CA ALA A 320 12.53 7.84 -7.86
C ALA A 320 11.48 8.13 -6.77
N VAL A 321 10.19 8.08 -7.11
CA VAL A 321 9.11 8.22 -6.13
C VAL A 321 9.26 7.22 -4.97
N SER A 322 9.03 7.72 -3.76
CA SER A 322 9.23 7.01 -2.50
C SER A 322 8.01 7.26 -1.61
N PRO A 323 7.00 6.38 -1.65
CA PRO A 323 5.82 6.47 -0.79
C PRO A 323 6.21 6.45 0.70
N ALA A 324 5.40 7.07 1.57
CA ALA A 324 5.76 7.28 2.98
C ALA A 324 5.97 5.95 3.74
N PHE A 325 5.23 4.90 3.37
CA PHE A 325 5.44 3.56 3.95
C PHE A 325 6.78 2.93 3.57
N LEU A 326 7.35 3.29 2.41
CA LEU A 326 8.64 2.78 1.93
C LEU A 326 9.79 3.52 2.60
N VAL A 327 9.70 4.85 2.75
CA VAL A 327 10.69 5.63 3.52
C VAL A 327 10.68 5.17 4.97
N TYR A 328 9.50 4.97 5.57
CA TYR A 328 9.40 4.33 6.88
C TYR A 328 9.94 2.88 6.89
N GLY A 329 9.78 2.13 5.80
CA GLY A 329 10.34 0.79 5.62
C GLY A 329 11.88 0.79 5.61
N HIS A 330 12.51 1.77 4.97
CA HIS A 330 13.96 1.99 5.00
C HIS A 330 14.45 2.20 6.45
N GLU A 331 13.79 3.07 7.21
CA GLU A 331 14.12 3.28 8.63
C GLU A 331 13.90 2.03 9.50
N LEU A 332 12.92 1.19 9.17
CA LEU A 332 12.75 -0.11 9.83
C LEU A 332 13.88 -1.10 9.50
N ILE A 333 14.55 -0.99 8.35
CA ILE A 333 15.74 -1.79 8.01
C ILE A 333 16.92 -1.35 8.88
N HIS A 334 17.18 -0.04 9.04
CA HIS A 334 18.16 0.45 10.03
C HIS A 334 17.82 -0.04 11.44
N ALA A 335 16.55 0.03 11.85
CA ALA A 335 16.11 -0.48 13.15
C ALA A 335 16.31 -2.00 13.30
N GLN A 336 16.12 -2.79 12.25
CA GLN A 336 16.41 -4.24 12.24
C GLN A 336 17.92 -4.47 12.36
N HIS A 337 18.73 -3.73 11.59
CA HIS A 337 20.18 -3.82 11.63
C HIS A 337 20.74 -3.51 13.03
N ASN A 338 20.22 -2.46 13.67
CA ASN A 338 20.52 -2.11 15.06
C ASN A 338 20.07 -3.20 16.04
N MET A 339 18.84 -3.70 15.92
CA MET A 339 18.28 -4.71 16.83
C MET A 339 19.09 -6.02 16.84
N HIS A 340 19.60 -6.45 15.68
CA HIS A 340 20.42 -7.66 15.55
C HIS A 340 21.94 -7.43 15.68
N GLY A 341 22.37 -6.18 15.82
CA GLY A 341 23.77 -5.78 15.85
C GLY A 341 24.54 -6.07 14.57
N ILE A 342 23.84 -6.01 13.44
CA ILE A 342 24.37 -6.20 12.09
C ILE A 342 24.52 -4.88 11.32
N ASN A 343 24.19 -3.74 11.95
CA ASN A 343 24.50 -2.43 11.38
C ASN A 343 26.02 -2.28 11.20
N ILE A 344 26.43 -1.98 9.97
CA ILE A 344 27.82 -1.95 9.52
C ILE A 344 28.46 -0.56 9.51
N ARG A 345 27.82 0.48 10.04
CA ARG A 345 28.29 1.88 10.02
C ARG A 345 29.78 2.09 10.39
N ASN A 346 30.34 1.24 11.25
CA ASN A 346 31.73 1.29 11.69
C ASN A 346 32.71 0.50 10.81
N VAL A 347 32.23 -0.34 9.89
CA VAL A 347 33.01 -1.36 9.16
C VAL A 347 32.67 -1.47 7.67
N GLY A 348 31.81 -0.60 7.15
CA GLY A 348 31.41 -0.55 5.75
C GLY A 348 30.37 0.53 5.46
N ASP A 349 29.82 0.50 4.25
CA ASP A 349 28.81 1.44 3.78
C ASP A 349 27.41 1.03 4.27
N GLU A 350 26.88 1.77 5.25
CA GLU A 350 25.57 1.54 5.85
C GLU A 350 24.42 1.76 4.86
N GLU A 351 24.49 2.80 4.02
CA GLU A 351 23.45 3.13 3.03
C GLU A 351 23.40 2.04 1.95
N ALA A 352 24.57 1.61 1.45
CA ALA A 352 24.62 0.46 0.55
C ALA A 352 24.11 -0.83 1.22
N ALA A 353 24.26 -0.99 2.54
CA ALA A 353 23.74 -2.15 3.26
C ALA A 353 22.20 -2.13 3.41
N THR A 354 21.57 -0.96 3.53
CA THR A 354 20.11 -0.81 3.71
C THR A 354 19.37 -0.64 2.39
N VAL A 355 19.94 0.05 1.40
CA VAL A 355 19.30 0.31 0.10
C VAL A 355 19.40 -0.89 -0.84
N THR A 356 20.62 -1.33 -1.19
CA THR A 356 20.86 -2.34 -2.23
C THR A 356 21.29 -3.70 -1.65
N GLY A 357 21.96 -3.69 -0.50
CA GLY A 357 22.62 -4.82 0.13
C GLY A 357 24.09 -4.95 -0.32
N ASN A 358 24.95 -5.42 0.59
CA ASN A 358 26.36 -5.70 0.30
C ASN A 358 26.83 -7.01 0.96
N GLU A 359 28.02 -7.48 0.58
CA GLU A 359 28.56 -8.77 1.06
C GLU A 359 28.71 -8.80 2.60
N THR A 360 29.19 -7.71 3.19
CA THR A 360 29.35 -7.52 4.64
C THR A 360 28.03 -7.70 5.38
N SER A 361 26.99 -6.95 4.97
CA SER A 361 25.65 -7.07 5.55
C SER A 361 25.07 -8.48 5.36
N THR A 362 25.21 -9.05 4.15
CA THR A 362 24.74 -10.40 3.82
C THR A 362 25.38 -11.47 4.71
N ALA A 363 26.67 -11.35 5.01
CA ALA A 363 27.39 -12.27 5.90
C ALA A 363 26.86 -12.17 7.35
N LEU A 364 26.65 -10.96 7.85
CA LEU A 364 26.12 -10.71 9.20
C LEU A 364 24.66 -11.17 9.36
N HIS A 365 23.81 -10.94 8.35
CA HIS A 365 22.45 -11.49 8.27
C HIS A 365 22.46 -13.02 8.39
N ARG A 366 23.32 -13.69 7.60
CA ARG A 366 23.50 -15.15 7.64
C ARG A 366 23.97 -15.62 9.02
N GLN A 367 24.90 -14.91 9.65
CA GLN A 367 25.43 -15.24 10.98
C GLN A 367 24.40 -15.04 12.10
N ARG A 368 23.46 -14.10 11.94
CA ARG A 368 22.32 -13.90 12.87
C ARG A 368 21.09 -14.75 12.56
N GLY A 369 21.04 -15.42 11.40
CA GLY A 369 19.86 -16.16 10.95
C GLY A 369 18.68 -15.25 10.59
N VAL A 370 18.94 -14.01 10.20
CA VAL A 370 17.94 -12.98 9.88
C VAL A 370 17.83 -12.87 8.36
N PRO A 371 16.63 -12.97 7.76
CA PRO A 371 16.47 -12.75 6.31
C PRO A 371 17.01 -11.38 5.90
N VAL A 372 17.77 -11.32 4.80
CA VAL A 372 18.17 -10.04 4.19
C VAL A 372 16.89 -9.34 3.70
N THR A 373 16.77 -8.04 3.99
CA THR A 373 15.73 -7.17 3.43
C THR A 373 16.35 -5.79 3.21
N THR A 374 16.23 -5.29 1.98
CA THR A 374 16.77 -3.98 1.58
C THR A 374 15.65 -3.12 0.98
N GLU A 375 15.86 -1.82 0.88
CA GLU A 375 14.90 -0.90 0.27
C GLU A 375 14.58 -1.28 -1.18
N GLU A 376 15.58 -1.73 -1.95
CA GLU A 376 15.36 -2.19 -3.33
C GLU A 376 14.51 -3.47 -3.40
N MET A 377 14.63 -4.40 -2.45
CA MET A 377 13.73 -5.56 -2.37
C MET A 377 12.29 -5.15 -2.06
N LEU A 378 12.09 -4.15 -1.19
CA LEU A 378 10.77 -3.56 -0.92
C LEU A 378 10.21 -2.82 -2.15
N ARG A 379 11.06 -2.09 -2.90
CA ARG A 379 10.67 -1.44 -4.17
C ARG A 379 10.25 -2.47 -5.21
N GLU A 380 11.03 -3.55 -5.37
CA GLU A 380 10.77 -4.58 -6.37
C GLU A 380 9.43 -5.29 -6.12
N GLU A 381 9.14 -5.72 -4.89
CA GLU A 381 7.87 -6.41 -4.59
C GLU A 381 6.64 -5.50 -4.76
N HIS A 382 6.82 -4.18 -4.56
CA HIS A 382 5.82 -3.15 -4.85
C HIS A 382 5.85 -2.63 -6.30
N GLY A 383 6.74 -3.13 -7.16
CA GLY A 383 6.84 -2.73 -8.58
C GLY A 383 7.26 -1.27 -8.81
N LEU A 384 7.83 -0.62 -7.78
CA LEU A 384 8.37 0.74 -7.84
C LEU A 384 9.69 0.78 -8.64
N PRO A 385 10.10 1.95 -9.16
CA PRO A 385 11.45 2.13 -9.66
C PRO A 385 12.46 2.04 -8.51
N LEU A 386 13.65 1.50 -8.81
CA LEU A 386 14.83 1.59 -7.93
C LEU A 386 15.10 3.06 -7.58
N ARG A 387 15.53 3.33 -6.34
CA ARG A 387 15.72 4.70 -5.80
C ARG A 387 16.54 5.57 -6.75
N GLY A 388 17.67 5.02 -7.21
CA GLY A 388 18.67 5.74 -8.00
C GLY A 388 19.37 6.84 -7.20
N GLY A 389 20.25 7.59 -7.86
CA GLY A 389 21.06 8.63 -7.20
C GLY A 389 22.50 8.21 -6.93
N TYR A 390 22.81 6.92 -7.08
CA TYR A 390 24.15 6.35 -6.97
C TYR A 390 24.60 5.84 -8.35
N THR A 391 25.63 6.46 -8.92
CA THR A 391 26.36 6.07 -10.14
C THR A 391 27.83 6.39 -9.98
#